data_AF-A0AAD7K4G5-F1
#
_entry.id   AF-A0AAD7K4G5-F1
#
_cell.length_a   1.000
_cell.length_b   1.000
_cell.length_c   1.000
_cell.angle_alpha   90.00
_cell.angle_beta   90.00
_cell.angle_gamma   90.00
#
_symmetry.space_group_name_H-M   'P 1'
#
loop_
_entity.id
_entity.type
_entity.pdbx_description
1 polymer ?
#
loop_
_entity_poly.entity_id
_entity_poly.type
_entity_poly.pdbx_seq_one_letter_code
_entity_poly.pdbx_strand_id
1 'polypeptide(L)'
;PAAQVEGSPLGVRFADFASAFPAGINAAATWDPGLIQARGAAMGAEHNGKGVNVALGLMTNMGEPTCLVAAGGRNWEGFGADPFLSGAATAASIKGYQASGVIATVK
;
A
#
# COMPACT_ATOMS: atom_id res chain seq x y z
N PRO A 1 -4.09 -2.24 -25.49
CA PRO A 1 -4.74 -3.09 -24.45
C PRO A 1 -5.30 -2.18 -23.36
N ALA A 2 -6.41 -2.53 -22.73
CA ALA A 2 -6.96 -1.75 -21.61
C ALA A 2 -6.10 -1.94 -20.35
N ALA A 3 -5.80 -0.84 -19.64
CA ALA A 3 -5.07 -0.91 -18.38
C ALA A 3 -5.95 -1.46 -17.28
N GLN A 4 -5.48 -2.50 -16.59
CA GLN A 4 -6.15 -3.11 -15.44
C GLN A 4 -5.78 -2.35 -14.17
N VAL A 5 -6.80 -1.91 -13.44
CA VAL A 5 -6.68 -1.13 -12.21
C VAL A 5 -7.30 -1.95 -11.09
N GLU A 6 -6.53 -2.26 -10.05
CA GLU A 6 -6.97 -3.19 -9.01
C GLU A 6 -6.69 -2.65 -7.60
N GLY A 7 -7.60 -2.95 -6.66
CA GLY A 7 -7.40 -2.72 -5.24
C GLY A 7 -6.54 -3.83 -4.63
N SER A 8 -5.89 -3.65 -3.50
CA SER A 8 -6.30 -3.06 -2.21
C SER A 8 -5.03 -2.52 -1.50
N PRO A 9 -5.10 -1.76 -0.39
CA PRO A 9 -3.91 -1.39 0.42
C PRO A 9 -3.03 -2.57 0.90
N LEU A 10 -3.49 -3.81 0.80
CA LEU A 10 -2.86 -5.01 1.37
C LEU A 10 -2.69 -6.18 0.40
N GLY A 11 -2.70 -5.91 -0.92
CA GLY A 11 -2.53 -6.93 -1.95
C GLY A 11 -3.66 -6.93 -2.98
N VAL A 12 -3.70 -7.94 -3.84
CA VAL A 12 -4.71 -8.09 -4.90
C VAL A 12 -6.05 -8.51 -4.26
N ARG A 13 -7.11 -7.73 -4.50
CA ARG A 13 -8.44 -8.03 -3.94
C ARG A 13 -9.16 -9.09 -4.77
N PHE A 14 -9.94 -9.94 -4.10
CA PHE A 14 -10.83 -10.94 -4.74
C PHE A 14 -10.14 -11.86 -5.77
N ALA A 15 -8.84 -12.13 -5.57
CA ALA A 15 -8.08 -13.08 -6.37
C ALA A 15 -7.84 -14.39 -5.61
N ASP A 16 -7.76 -15.49 -6.35
CA ASP A 16 -7.30 -16.79 -5.88
C ASP A 16 -5.77 -16.85 -5.85
N PHE A 17 -5.17 -17.71 -5.02
CA PHE A 17 -3.71 -17.89 -4.95
C PHE A 17 -2.92 -16.57 -4.76
N ALA A 18 -3.46 -15.64 -3.97
CA ALA A 18 -2.83 -14.38 -3.61
C ALA A 18 -2.62 -14.31 -2.09
N SER A 19 -1.63 -13.55 -1.65
CA SER A 19 -1.32 -13.38 -0.22
C SER A 19 -2.03 -12.16 0.35
N ALA A 20 -2.49 -12.26 1.59
CA ALA A 20 -2.96 -11.10 2.35
C ALA A 20 -1.80 -10.52 3.16
N PHE A 21 -1.33 -9.33 2.77
CA PHE A 21 -0.21 -8.68 3.44
C PHE A 21 -0.64 -7.94 4.71
N PRO A 22 0.28 -7.66 5.65
CA PRO A 22 0.01 -6.79 6.79
C PRO A 22 -0.54 -5.45 6.30
N ALA A 23 -1.46 -4.83 7.05
CA ALA A 23 -1.98 -3.51 6.72
C ALA A 23 -0.90 -2.41 6.82
N GLY A 24 -1.17 -1.22 6.25
CA GLY A 24 -0.26 -0.08 6.29
C GLY A 24 0.18 0.27 7.71
N ILE A 25 -0.76 0.26 8.67
CA ILE A 25 -0.50 0.64 10.06
C ILE A 25 0.44 -0.35 10.76
N ASN A 26 0.33 -1.64 10.41
CA ASN A 26 1.21 -2.69 10.94
C ASN A 26 2.61 -2.59 10.33
N ALA A 27 2.69 -2.25 9.05
CA ALA A 27 3.97 -2.01 8.38
C ALA A 27 4.66 -0.75 8.92
N ALA A 28 3.90 0.30 9.25
CA ALA A 28 4.44 1.50 9.88
C ALA A 28 4.95 1.23 11.30
N ALA A 29 4.27 0.35 12.05
CA ALA A 29 4.66 -0.03 13.41
C ALA A 29 6.02 -0.75 13.50
N THR A 30 6.59 -1.22 12.38
CA THR A 30 7.95 -1.78 12.36
C THR A 30 9.03 -0.72 12.41
N TRP A 31 8.72 0.52 12.02
CA TRP A 31 9.68 1.61 11.82
C TRP A 31 10.86 1.26 10.91
N ASP A 32 10.69 0.25 10.04
CA ASP A 32 11.72 -0.26 9.15
C ASP A 32 11.34 -0.02 7.67
N PRO A 33 11.98 0.97 7.00
CA PRO A 33 11.74 1.26 5.59
C PRO A 33 12.08 0.09 4.66
N GLY A 34 13.03 -0.77 5.03
CA GLY A 34 13.41 -1.95 4.27
C GLY A 34 12.29 -2.98 4.26
N LEU A 35 11.66 -3.24 5.41
CA LEU A 35 10.48 -4.13 5.49
C LEU A 35 9.29 -3.56 4.72
N ILE A 36 9.07 -2.23 4.79
CA ILE A 36 8.00 -1.56 4.05
C ILE A 36 8.22 -1.69 2.53
N GLN A 37 9.46 -1.49 2.06
CA GLN A 37 9.80 -1.65 0.65
C GLN A 37 9.67 -3.10 0.19
N ALA A 38 10.12 -4.07 0.99
CA ALA A 38 9.99 -5.49 0.70
C ALA A 38 8.51 -5.92 0.60
N ARG A 39 7.67 -5.41 1.51
CA ARG A 39 6.21 -5.58 1.46
C ARG A 39 5.64 -5.01 0.15
N GLY A 40 6.05 -3.80 -0.24
CA GLY A 40 5.64 -3.19 -1.51
C GLY A 40 6.05 -4.00 -2.73
N ALA A 41 7.29 -4.54 -2.74
CA ALA A 41 7.80 -5.37 -3.83
C ALA A 41 7.04 -6.70 -3.97
N ALA A 42 6.75 -7.37 -2.85
CA ALA A 42 5.99 -8.61 -2.85
C ALA A 42 4.54 -8.40 -3.32
N MET A 43 3.86 -7.35 -2.84
CA MET A 43 2.54 -6.98 -3.36
C MET A 43 2.59 -6.63 -4.84
N GLY A 44 3.57 -5.85 -5.29
CA GLY A 44 3.75 -5.50 -6.70
C GLY A 44 3.98 -6.72 -7.59
N ALA A 45 4.70 -7.73 -7.10
CA ALA A 45 4.91 -8.98 -7.82
C ALA A 45 3.60 -9.77 -8.01
N GLU A 46 2.75 -9.82 -6.98
CA GLU A 46 1.42 -10.46 -7.10
C GLU A 46 0.49 -9.70 -8.05
N HIS A 47 0.50 -8.36 -8.00
CA HIS A 47 -0.27 -7.53 -8.93
C HIS A 47 0.17 -7.76 -10.38
N ASN A 48 1.48 -7.76 -10.65
CA ASN A 48 2.02 -8.03 -11.98
C ASN A 48 1.69 -9.47 -12.43
N GLY A 49 1.85 -10.46 -11.55
CA GLY A 49 1.51 -11.86 -11.82
C GLY A 49 0.04 -12.09 -12.16
N LYS A 50 -0.87 -11.23 -11.65
CA LYS A 50 -2.30 -11.23 -11.98
C LYS A 50 -2.67 -10.32 -13.16
N GLY A 51 -1.68 -9.71 -13.83
CA GLY A 51 -1.90 -8.85 -14.99
C GLY A 51 -2.41 -7.44 -14.66
N VAL A 52 -2.29 -7.01 -13.41
CA VAL A 52 -2.66 -5.66 -12.98
C VAL A 52 -1.59 -4.67 -13.38
N ASN A 53 -2.00 -3.56 -14.01
CA ASN A 53 -1.08 -2.49 -14.42
C ASN A 53 -0.98 -1.38 -13.37
N VAL A 54 -2.07 -1.10 -12.66
CA VAL A 54 -2.17 0.00 -11.70
C VAL A 54 -2.72 -0.52 -10.36
N ALA A 55 -1.95 -0.37 -9.28
CA ALA A 55 -2.33 -0.78 -7.93
C ALA A 55 -2.88 0.40 -7.11
N LEU A 56 -4.13 0.29 -6.66
CA LEU A 56 -4.83 1.27 -5.82
C LEU A 56 -4.51 1.07 -4.34
N GLY A 57 -3.23 1.19 -3.97
CA GLY A 57 -2.69 0.54 -2.77
C GLY A 57 -2.06 1.42 -1.71
N LEU A 58 -1.94 2.74 -1.90
CA LEU A 58 -1.23 3.57 -0.92
C LEU A 58 -2.16 4.62 -0.33
N MET A 59 -2.84 4.26 0.76
CA MET A 59 -3.59 5.20 1.57
C MET A 59 -2.59 6.11 2.31
N THR A 60 -2.41 7.32 1.82
CA THR A 60 -1.53 8.35 2.42
C THR A 60 -2.34 9.57 2.86
N ASN A 61 -3.67 9.54 2.71
CA ASN A 61 -4.52 10.60 3.19
C ASN A 61 -4.39 10.78 4.72
N MET A 62 -4.06 12.02 5.12
CA MET A 62 -3.94 12.47 6.51
C MET A 62 -4.98 13.57 6.82
N GLY A 63 -6.19 13.43 6.28
CA GLY A 63 -7.30 14.38 6.46
C GLY A 63 -8.49 13.77 7.20
N GLU A 64 -9.18 14.60 7.99
CA GLU A 64 -10.40 14.24 8.73
C GLU A 64 -11.43 13.47 7.87
N PRO A 65 -11.99 12.34 8.35
CA PRO A 65 -11.77 11.70 9.66
C PRO A 65 -10.60 10.69 9.66
N THR A 66 -9.81 10.62 8.58
CA THR A 66 -8.74 9.64 8.39
C THR A 66 -7.44 10.11 9.03
N CYS A 67 -6.81 9.24 9.82
CA CYS A 67 -5.51 9.40 10.48
C CYS A 67 -5.44 10.52 11.54
N LEU A 68 -6.27 11.57 11.46
CA LEU A 68 -6.38 12.63 12.49
C LEU A 68 -7.36 12.27 13.61
N VAL A 69 -8.41 11.50 13.30
CA VAL A 69 -9.38 11.02 14.29
C VAL A 69 -9.14 9.53 14.51
N ALA A 70 -8.86 9.13 15.76
CA ALA A 70 -8.61 7.72 16.09
C ALA A 70 -9.78 6.79 15.70
N ALA A 71 -11.02 7.29 15.74
CA ALA A 71 -12.23 6.57 15.33
C ALA A 71 -12.43 6.45 13.80
N GLY A 72 -11.50 6.97 12.98
CA GLY A 72 -11.55 6.83 11.52
C GLY A 72 -11.50 5.37 11.07
N GLY A 73 -12.58 4.89 10.42
CA GLY A 73 -12.75 3.47 10.10
C GLY A 73 -11.75 2.88 9.09
N ARG A 74 -10.96 3.70 8.40
CA ARG A 74 -9.96 3.29 7.39
C ARG A 74 -8.52 3.67 7.74
N ASN A 75 -8.28 4.13 8.97
CA ASN A 75 -6.94 4.52 9.44
C ASN A 75 -5.93 3.39 9.29
N TRP A 76 -6.39 2.16 9.46
CA TRP A 76 -5.58 0.96 9.38
C TRP A 76 -4.96 0.72 7.99
N GLU A 77 -5.57 1.26 6.93
CA GLU A 77 -5.03 1.18 5.56
C GLU A 77 -3.81 2.07 5.36
N GLY A 78 -3.72 3.18 6.11
CA GLY A 78 -2.62 4.15 6.05
C GLY A 78 -1.48 3.82 7.02
N PHE A 79 -0.52 4.74 7.14
CA PHE A 79 0.71 4.54 7.92
C PHE A 79 0.72 5.24 9.29
N GLY A 80 -0.30 6.04 9.59
CA GLY A 80 -0.44 6.73 10.87
C GLY A 80 -0.77 8.21 10.73
N ALA A 81 -0.73 8.93 11.84
CA ALA A 81 -1.03 10.37 11.91
C ALA A 81 0.20 11.26 11.69
N ASP A 82 1.40 10.69 11.79
CA ASP A 82 2.65 11.44 11.66
C ASP A 82 3.01 11.66 10.18
N PRO A 83 3.20 12.92 9.73
CA PRO A 83 3.46 13.21 8.32
C PRO A 83 4.84 12.73 7.84
N PHE A 84 5.83 12.69 8.73
CA PHE A 84 7.17 12.24 8.36
C PHE A 84 7.19 10.72 8.14
N LEU A 85 6.66 9.96 9.10
CA LEU A 85 6.51 8.51 9.01
C LEU A 85 5.66 8.12 7.79
N SER A 86 4.52 8.78 7.60
CA SER A 86 3.64 8.48 6.46
C SER A 86 4.32 8.78 5.13
N GLY A 87 5.02 9.90 5.01
CA GLY A 87 5.79 10.22 3.80
C GLY A 87 6.91 9.21 3.51
N ALA A 88 7.69 8.85 4.53
CA ALA A 88 8.78 7.88 4.39
C ALA A 88 8.25 6.47 4.03
N ALA A 89 7.19 6.01 4.69
CA ALA A 89 6.57 4.71 4.44
C ALA A 89 5.92 4.64 3.04
N THR A 90 5.26 5.72 2.62
CA THR A 90 4.70 5.83 1.27
C THR A 90 5.80 5.77 0.22
N ALA A 91 6.89 6.53 0.39
CA ALA A 91 8.02 6.51 -0.55
C ALA A 91 8.66 5.12 -0.65
N ALA A 92 8.88 4.43 0.47
CA ALA A 92 9.41 3.07 0.49
C ALA A 92 8.48 2.08 -0.22
N SER A 93 7.18 2.18 0.03
CA SER A 93 6.18 1.30 -0.60
C SER A 93 6.07 1.53 -2.11
N ILE A 94 6.10 2.79 -2.57
CA ILE A 94 6.09 3.14 -4.01
C ILE A 94 7.28 2.50 -4.72
N LYS A 95 8.49 2.62 -4.15
CA LYS A 95 9.70 2.00 -4.70
C LYS A 95 9.56 0.49 -4.83
N GLY A 96 8.94 -0.17 -3.84
CA GLY A 96 8.65 -1.59 -3.89
C GLY A 96 7.71 -1.97 -5.05
N TYR A 97 6.55 -1.32 -5.14
CA TYR A 97 5.57 -1.59 -6.21
C TYR A 97 6.15 -1.36 -7.62
N GLN A 98 6.84 -0.23 -7.82
CA GLN A 98 7.37 0.15 -9.14
C GLN A 98 8.55 -0.73 -9.56
N ALA A 99 9.32 -1.27 -8.61
CA ALA A 99 10.36 -2.26 -8.91
C ALA A 99 9.80 -3.54 -9.54
N SER A 100 8.54 -3.88 -9.25
CA SER A 100 7.84 -5.04 -9.82
C SER A 100 7.09 -4.73 -11.13
N GLY A 101 7.24 -3.53 -11.71
CA GLY A 101 6.61 -3.16 -12.98
C GLY A 101 5.15 -2.72 -12.89
N VAL A 102 4.64 -2.47 -11.67
CA VAL A 102 3.26 -2.02 -11.43
C VAL A 102 3.25 -0.54 -11.07
N ILE A 103 2.32 0.21 -11.65
CA ILE A 103 2.14 1.63 -11.33
C ILE A 103 1.45 1.73 -9.97
N ALA A 104 2.13 2.32 -9.00
CA ALA A 104 1.56 2.62 -7.70
C ALA A 104 0.70 3.89 -7.78
N THR A 105 -0.56 3.83 -7.34
CA THR A 105 -1.45 5.00 -7.23
C THR A 105 -1.68 5.33 -5.77
N VAL A 106 -1.17 6.50 -5.36
CA VAL A 106 -1.37 7.06 -4.04
C VAL A 106 -2.77 7.67 -3.93
N LYS A 107 -3.41 7.51 -2.78
CA LYS A 107 -4.78 7.96 -2.49
C LYS A 107 -4.96 8.45 -1.05
#